data_AF-A0A560KS03-F1
#
_entry.id   AF-A0A560KS03-F1
#
_cell.length_a   1.000
_cell.length_b   1.000
_cell.length_c   1.000
_cell.angle_alpha   90.00
_cell.angle_beta   90.00
_cell.angle_gamma   90.00
#
_symmetry.space_group_name_H-M   'P 1'
#
loop_
_entity.id
_entity.type
_entity.pdbx_description
1 polymer ?
#
loop_
_entity_poly.entity_id
_entity_poly.type
_entity_poly.pdbx_seq_one_letter_code
_entity_poly.pdbx_strand_id
1 'polypeptide(L)'
;MAPVLEVADIFRRHGEAFRQARAEHLGRVERRVMGAITACRTAVLGGHVEQCDDCGATRIAYNSCLMGKAGNGELPIAITVFSCVLPLSSSPLQV
;
A
#
# COMPACT_ATOMS: atom_id res chain seq x y z
N MET A 1 -8.11 -10.53 14.61
CA MET A 1 -9.31 -9.65 14.71
C MET A 1 -9.21 -8.59 13.61
N ALA A 2 -10.01 -8.67 12.54
CA ALA A 2 -9.97 -7.63 11.50
C ALA A 2 -10.69 -6.36 11.98
N PRO A 3 -10.21 -5.15 11.67
CA PRO A 3 -10.89 -3.92 12.04
C PRO A 3 -12.31 -3.90 11.48
N VAL A 4 -13.27 -3.40 12.27
CA VAL A 4 -14.69 -3.34 11.89
C VAL A 4 -14.92 -2.39 10.69
N LEU A 5 -13.97 -1.49 10.43
CA LEU A 5 -14.04 -0.52 9.36
C LEU A 5 -12.64 -0.08 8.89
N GLU A 6 -12.36 -0.26 7.59
CA GLU A 6 -11.13 0.23 6.96
C GLU A 6 -11.37 1.53 6.17
N VAL A 7 -10.30 2.31 5.96
CA VAL A 7 -10.36 3.51 5.08
C VAL A 7 -10.81 3.13 3.66
N ALA A 8 -10.41 1.94 3.20
CA ALA A 8 -10.86 1.41 1.91
C ALA A 8 -12.38 1.26 1.83
N ASP A 9 -13.04 0.87 2.92
CA ASP A 9 -14.50 0.71 2.97
C ASP A 9 -15.22 2.05 2.88
N ILE A 10 -14.65 3.10 3.46
CA ILE A 10 -15.18 4.47 3.33
C ILE A 10 -15.14 4.90 1.86
N PHE A 11 -14.01 4.68 1.17
CA PHE A 11 -13.92 5.02 -0.25
C PHE A 11 -14.79 4.13 -1.14
N ARG A 12 -14.99 2.85 -0.80
CA ARG A 12 -15.93 1.98 -1.54
C ARG A 12 -17.37 2.49 -1.42
N ARG A 13 -17.78 2.95 -0.23
CA ARG A 13 -19.15 3.43 0.01
C ARG A 13 -19.41 4.86 -0.45
N HIS A 14 -18.42 5.75 -0.34
CA HIS A 14 -18.62 7.19 -0.53
C HIS A 14 -17.69 7.81 -1.58
N GLY A 15 -16.69 7.08 -2.08
CA GLY A 15 -15.63 7.63 -2.93
C GLY A 15 -16.09 8.06 -4.32
N GLU A 16 -17.16 7.49 -4.86
CA GLU A 16 -17.75 7.98 -6.11
C GLU A 16 -18.41 9.35 -5.92
N ALA A 17 -19.33 9.46 -4.96
CA ALA A 17 -20.00 10.73 -4.63
C ALA A 17 -18.98 11.84 -4.30
N PHE A 18 -17.93 11.50 -3.54
CA PHE A 18 -16.85 12.45 -3.24
C PHE A 18 -16.09 12.89 -4.50
N ARG A 19 -15.76 11.96 -5.41
CA ARG A 19 -15.08 12.29 -6.66
C ARG A 19 -15.91 13.20 -7.56
N GLN A 20 -17.22 12.98 -7.61
CA GLN A 20 -18.13 13.83 -8.37
C GLN A 20 -18.25 15.22 -7.73
N ALA A 21 -18.48 15.29 -6.41
CA ALA A 21 -18.63 16.55 -5.68
C ALA A 21 -17.34 17.40 -5.58
N ARG A 22 -16.17 16.82 -5.88
CA ARG A 22 -14.87 17.48 -5.83
C ARG A 22 -14.07 17.32 -7.13
N ALA A 23 -14.76 17.07 -8.25
CA ALA A 23 -14.10 16.73 -9.52
C ALA A 23 -13.06 17.77 -9.97
N GLU A 24 -13.34 19.06 -9.75
CA GLU A 24 -12.45 20.20 -10.07
C GLU A 24 -11.23 20.29 -9.15
N HIS A 25 -11.32 19.78 -7.93
CA HIS A 25 -10.27 19.89 -6.91
C HIS A 25 -9.40 18.62 -6.83
N LEU A 26 -9.84 17.53 -7.46
CA LEU A 26 -9.09 16.28 -7.48
C LEU A 26 -8.18 16.26 -8.70
N GLY A 27 -6.87 16.24 -8.47
CA GLY A 27 -5.87 15.99 -9.49
C GLY A 27 -5.74 14.51 -9.83
N ARG A 28 -4.75 14.19 -10.67
CA ARG A 28 -4.46 12.81 -11.09
C ARG A 28 -3.95 11.97 -9.91
N VAL A 29 -3.14 12.57 -9.04
CA VAL A 29 -2.50 11.88 -7.92
C VAL A 29 -3.54 11.45 -6.90
N GLU A 30 -4.45 12.34 -6.52
CA GLU A 30 -5.51 12.09 -5.55
C GLU A 30 -6.41 10.94 -6.01
N ARG A 31 -6.88 10.99 -7.28
CA ARG A 31 -7.69 9.90 -7.85
C ARG A 31 -6.94 8.56 -7.85
N ARG A 32 -5.63 8.60 -8.11
CA ARG A 32 -4.80 7.40 -8.08
C ARG A 32 -4.62 6.86 -6.66
N VAL A 33 -4.39 7.72 -5.68
CA VAL A 33 -4.30 7.34 -4.26
C VAL A 33 -5.61 6.71 -3.79
N MET A 34 -6.76 7.32 -4.10
CA MET A 34 -8.06 6.74 -3.80
C MET A 34 -8.25 5.35 -4.43
N GLY A 35 -7.83 5.18 -5.69
CA GLY A 35 -7.84 3.88 -6.37
C GLY A 35 -6.92 2.85 -5.72
N ALA A 36 -5.71 3.25 -5.33
CA ALA A 36 -4.75 2.38 -4.66
C ALA A 36 -5.28 1.91 -3.29
N ILE A 37 -5.89 2.80 -2.51
CA ILE A 37 -6.48 2.48 -1.20
C ILE A 37 -7.64 1.50 -1.36
N THR A 38 -8.56 1.73 -2.31
CA THR A 38 -9.71 0.85 -2.53
C THR A 38 -9.33 -0.53 -3.04
N ALA A 39 -8.32 -0.60 -3.92
CA ALA A 39 -7.74 -1.84 -4.43
C ALA A 39 -6.88 -2.57 -3.39
N CYS A 40 -6.63 -1.94 -2.23
CA CYS A 40 -5.68 -2.49 -1.31
C CYS A 40 -6.22 -3.70 -0.54
N ARG A 41 -5.39 -4.74 -0.43
CA ARG A 41 -5.72 -6.03 0.19
C ARG A 41 -4.96 -6.28 1.49
N THR A 42 -4.39 -5.25 2.12
CA THR A 42 -3.56 -5.40 3.35
C THR A 42 -4.29 -6.11 4.48
N ALA A 43 -5.59 -5.88 4.68
CA ALA A 43 -6.36 -6.62 5.68
C ALA A 43 -6.47 -8.13 5.39
N VAL A 44 -6.35 -8.54 4.13
CA VAL A 44 -6.42 -9.95 3.69
C VAL A 44 -5.03 -10.57 3.60
N LEU A 45 -4.03 -9.82 3.14
CA LEU A 45 -2.66 -10.29 2.93
C LEU A 45 -1.76 -10.10 4.15
N GLY A 46 -2.17 -9.28 5.12
CA GLY A 46 -1.39 -8.94 6.29
C GLY A 46 -0.10 -8.17 6.00
N GLY A 47 0.78 -8.15 6.98
CA GLY A 47 2.16 -7.71 6.86
C GLY A 47 3.13 -8.80 7.27
N HIS A 48 4.42 -8.50 7.20
CA HIS A 48 5.51 -9.37 7.61
C HIS A 48 6.60 -8.57 8.29
N VAL A 49 7.33 -9.19 9.22
CA VAL A 49 8.59 -8.60 9.70
C VAL A 49 9.66 -8.96 8.69
N GLU A 50 10.33 -7.95 8.19
CA GLU A 50 11.58 -8.13 7.48
C GLU A 50 12.71 -7.92 8.48
N GLN A 51 13.61 -8.90 8.57
CA GLN A 51 14.86 -8.77 9.31
C GLN A 51 16.00 -8.64 8.30
N CYS A 52 16.90 -7.70 8.56
CA CYS A 52 18.17 -7.63 7.85
C CYS A 52 19.09 -8.74 8.36
N ASP A 53 19.55 -9.61 7.47
CA ASP A 53 20.49 -10.68 7.83
C ASP A 53 21.89 -10.13 8.19
N ASP A 54 22.26 -8.94 7.69
CA ASP A 54 23.58 -8.35 7.92
C ASP A 54 23.68 -7.59 9.26
N CYS A 55 22.61 -6.93 9.72
CA CYS A 55 22.65 -6.08 10.91
C CYS A 55 21.56 -6.39 11.95
N GLY A 56 20.69 -7.36 11.70
CA GLY A 56 19.62 -7.77 12.60
C GLY A 56 18.48 -6.77 12.75
N ALA A 57 18.53 -5.62 12.07
CA ALA A 57 17.48 -4.61 12.12
C ALA A 57 16.16 -5.18 11.59
N THR A 58 15.06 -4.94 12.31
CA THR A 58 13.72 -5.41 11.92
C THR A 58 12.85 -4.25 11.48
N ARG A 59 12.01 -4.47 10.47
CA ARG A 59 10.96 -3.54 10.06
C ARG A 59 9.65 -4.27 9.79
N ILE A 60 8.53 -3.62 10.10
CA ILE A 60 7.22 -4.10 9.71
C ILE A 60 6.97 -3.65 8.27
N ALA A 61 6.88 -4.62 7.36
CA ALA A 61 6.48 -4.42 5.99
C ALA A 61 5.02 -4.86 5.81
N TYR A 62 4.29 -4.16 4.94
CA TYR A 62 2.93 -4.52 4.58
C TYR A 62 2.92 -4.95 3.12
N ASN A 63 2.19 -6.02 2.82
CA ASN A 63 2.02 -6.47 1.44
C ASN A 63 1.33 -5.36 0.65
N SER A 64 2.09 -4.75 -0.27
CA SER A 64 1.59 -3.65 -1.07
C SER A 64 0.60 -4.17 -2.11
N CYS A 65 -0.20 -3.24 -2.58
CA CYS A 65 -1.32 -3.53 -3.46
C CYS A 65 -0.82 -3.41 -4.91
N LEU A 66 -1.36 -4.23 -5.82
CA LEU A 66 -0.98 -4.21 -7.24
C LEU A 66 -1.37 -2.86 -7.84
N MET A 67 -0.49 -1.87 -7.75
CA MET A 67 -0.71 -0.60 -8.41
C MET A 67 -0.49 -0.80 -9.90
N GLY A 68 -1.52 -0.48 -10.69
CA GLY A 68 -1.37 -0.32 -12.13
C GLY A 68 -0.23 0.66 -12.44
N LYS A 69 0.50 0.38 -13.53
CA LYS A 69 1.71 1.12 -13.92
C LYS A 69 1.45 2.63 -13.85
N ALA A 70 2.31 3.34 -13.12
CA ALA A 70 2.40 4.79 -13.25
C ALA A 70 2.86 5.08 -14.67
N GLY A 71 2.00 5.63 -15.53
CA GLY A 71 2.50 6.33 -16.71
C GLY A 71 3.34 7.51 -16.22
N ASN A 72 4.66 7.30 -16.17
CA ASN A 72 5.81 8.19 -16.38
C ASN A 72 7.05 7.61 -15.67
N GLY A 73 7.64 6.59 -16.30
CA GLY A 73 9.09 6.44 -16.44
C GLY A 73 10.02 6.22 -15.25
N GLU A 74 9.71 6.59 -14.01
CA GLU A 74 10.71 6.55 -12.94
C GLU A 74 10.16 6.01 -11.62
N LEU A 75 10.83 4.92 -11.24
CA LEU A 75 10.84 4.14 -10.01
C LEU A 75 9.70 3.13 -9.79
N PRO A 76 10.05 1.84 -9.60
CA PRO A 76 9.12 0.91 -9.02
C PRO A 76 8.77 1.49 -7.65
N ILE A 77 7.47 1.56 -7.34
CA ILE A 77 7.03 1.65 -5.95
C ILE A 77 7.22 0.26 -5.33
N ALA A 78 8.46 -0.23 -5.41
CA ALA A 78 9.03 -1.13 -4.45
C ALA A 78 9.60 -0.20 -3.39
N ILE A 79 9.30 -0.53 -2.15
CA ILE A 79 9.84 0.03 -0.92
C ILE A 79 11.37 -0.03 -1.01
N THR A 80 12.01 0.94 -1.66
CA THR A 80 13.45 0.95 -1.92
C THR A 80 14.06 2.16 -1.25
N VAL A 81 14.10 2.14 0.09
CA VAL A 81 15.28 2.57 0.86
C VAL A 81 15.37 1.70 2.12
N PHE A 82 15.66 0.41 1.96
CA PHE A 82 16.56 -0.25 2.91
C PHE A 82 17.84 -0.45 2.12
N SER A 83 18.77 0.49 2.24
CA SER A 83 20.08 0.37 1.59
C SER A 83 20.92 -0.65 2.36
N CYS A 84 20.59 -1.94 2.21
CA CYS A 84 21.55 -3.03 2.22
C CYS A 84 21.06 -4.04 1.16
N VAL A 85 21.96 -4.39 0.25
CA VAL A 85 21.67 -4.98 -1.05
C VAL A 85 21.46 -6.50 -0.91
N LEU A 86 20.18 -6.96 -1.00
CA LEU A 86 19.69 -8.36 -1.17
C LEU A 86 19.91 -9.37 -0.01
N PRO A 87 19.19 -10.53 0.07
CA PRO A 87 17.89 -10.94 -0.50
C PRO A 87 16.84 -11.25 0.61
N LEU A 88 15.58 -10.88 0.43
CA LEU A 88 14.56 -10.98 1.49
C LEU A 88 14.12 -12.44 1.76
N SER A 89 14.41 -12.94 2.97
CA SER A 89 13.67 -14.04 3.61
C SER A 89 12.42 -13.46 4.31
N SER A 90 11.27 -13.51 3.66
CA SER A 90 10.01 -12.96 4.18
C SER A 90 9.28 -14.00 5.04
N SER A 91 9.21 -13.79 6.36
CA SER A 91 8.39 -14.61 7.26
C SER A 91 7.07 -13.90 7.60
N PRO A 92 5.90 -14.55 7.43
CA PRO A 92 4.61 -13.93 7.67
C PRO A 92 4.40 -13.64 9.17
N LEU A 93 3.93 -12.44 9.51
CA LEU A 93 3.45 -12.12 10.86
C LEU A 93 2.04 -12.73 11.03
N GLN A 94 1.86 -13.57 12.04
CA GLN A 94 0.53 -13.95 12.52
C GLN A 94 0.07 -12.94 13.58
N VAL A 95 -1.07 -12.29 13.32
CA VAL A 95 -1.79 -11.39 14.26
C VAL A 95 -3.07 -12.07 14.72
#